data_AF-A0A9D9NEY8-F1
#
_entry.id   AF-A0A9D9NEY8-F1
#
_cell.length_a   1.000
_cell.length_b   1.000
_cell.length_c   1.000
_cell.angle_alpha   90.00
_cell.angle_beta   90.00
_cell.angle_gamma   90.00
#
_symmetry.space_group_name_H-M   'P 1'
#
loop_
_entity.id
_entity.type
_entity.pdbx_description
1 polymer ?
#
loop_
_entity_poly.entity_id
_entity_poly.type
_entity_poly.pdbx_seq_one_letter_code
_entity_poly.pdbx_strand_id
1 'polypeptide(L)'
;MNRLGKIFRGPHGGFFKFAAFVTAVFLLLIFFKPGTNVIRWIRSGMEIRRQEKQIRQYQEEIGRMEQRIRMLTSDRDTLEEFAREEFYFAEPGDDVYIIEP
;
A
#
# COMPACT_ATOMS: atom_id res chain seq x y z
N MET A 1 -39.98 19.47 18.20
CA MET A 1 -40.84 19.05 17.06
C MET A 1 -40.44 19.86 15.82
N ASN A 2 -39.92 19.21 14.78
CA ASN A 2 -39.01 19.77 13.76
C ASN A 2 -39.52 20.97 12.95
N ARG A 3 -38.85 22.13 13.08
CA ARG A 3 -39.10 23.33 12.26
C ARG A 3 -38.87 23.09 10.75
N LEU A 4 -38.03 22.13 10.41
CA LEU A 4 -37.75 21.69 9.03
C LEU A 4 -39.01 21.23 8.28
N GLY A 5 -39.93 20.54 8.95
CA GLY A 5 -41.15 20.03 8.32
C GLY A 5 -42.17 21.11 7.96
N LYS A 6 -42.16 22.25 8.66
CA LYS A 6 -43.08 23.38 8.38
C LYS A 6 -42.67 24.16 7.13
N ILE A 7 -41.38 24.25 6.85
CA ILE A 7 -40.83 24.91 5.64
C ILE A 7 -41.28 24.16 4.38
N PHE A 8 -41.36 22.83 4.45
CA PHE A 8 -41.73 21.97 3.31
C PHE A 8 -43.24 21.86 3.05
N ARG A 9 -44.08 22.17 4.05
CA ARG A 9 -45.56 22.10 3.98
C ARG A 9 -46.27 23.47 3.92
N GLY A 10 -45.54 24.58 4.04
CA GLY A 10 -46.09 25.93 3.92
C GLY A 10 -46.38 26.37 2.48
N PRO A 11 -46.94 27.58 2.26
CA PRO A 11 -47.32 28.09 0.94
C PRO A 11 -46.16 28.18 -0.08
N HIS A 12 -44.91 28.25 0.40
CA HIS A 12 -43.69 28.20 -0.44
C HIS A 12 -43.05 26.79 -0.53
N GLY A 13 -43.72 25.75 -0.01
CA GLY A 13 -43.19 24.38 0.03
C GLY A 13 -42.93 23.76 -1.33
N GLY A 14 -43.62 24.23 -2.39
CA GLY A 14 -43.34 23.84 -3.78
C GLY A 14 -41.95 24.28 -4.26
N PHE A 15 -41.51 25.48 -3.87
CA PHE A 15 -40.18 25.99 -4.22
C PHE A 15 -39.08 25.18 -3.53
N PHE A 16 -39.24 24.85 -2.24
CA PHE A 16 -38.26 24.04 -1.52
C PHE A 16 -38.17 22.59 -2.04
N LYS A 17 -39.30 22.00 -2.45
CA LYS A 17 -39.32 20.70 -3.12
C LYS A 17 -38.58 20.74 -4.46
N PHE A 18 -38.83 21.78 -5.26
CA PHE A 18 -38.16 21.99 -6.53
C PHE A 18 -36.66 22.22 -6.35
N ALA A 19 -36.27 23.10 -5.42
CA ALA A 19 -34.86 23.34 -5.10
C ALA A 19 -34.17 22.06 -4.63
N ALA A 20 -34.78 21.30 -3.71
CA ALA A 20 -34.25 20.02 -3.25
C ALA A 20 -34.12 19.01 -4.39
N PHE A 21 -35.10 18.94 -5.30
CA PHE A 21 -35.05 18.07 -6.47
C PHE A 21 -33.92 18.47 -7.44
N VAL A 22 -33.79 19.76 -7.76
CA VAL A 22 -32.72 20.28 -8.63
C VAL A 22 -31.35 20.03 -8.01
N THR A 23 -31.19 20.25 -6.70
CA THR A 23 -29.94 19.92 -5.98
C THR A 23 -29.65 18.42 -6.00
N ALA A 24 -30.66 17.57 -5.81
CA ALA A 24 -30.48 16.11 -5.87
C ALA A 24 -30.07 15.65 -7.28
N VAL A 25 -30.69 16.19 -8.34
CA VAL A 25 -30.31 15.91 -9.73
C VAL A 25 -28.90 16.42 -10.02
N PHE A 26 -28.53 17.61 -9.54
CA PHE A 26 -27.18 18.15 -9.70
C PHE A 26 -26.12 17.27 -9.02
N LEU A 27 -26.39 16.82 -7.80
CA LEU A 27 -25.51 15.85 -7.11
C LEU A 27 -25.45 14.53 -7.88
N LEU A 28 -26.57 14.01 -8.36
CA LEU A 28 -26.61 12.79 -9.15
C LEU A 28 -25.78 12.94 -10.43
N LEU A 29 -25.85 14.08 -11.11
CA LEU A 29 -25.01 14.38 -12.28
C LEU A 29 -23.53 14.46 -11.92
N ILE A 30 -23.14 15.03 -10.77
CA ILE A 30 -21.74 15.00 -10.31
C ILE A 30 -21.29 13.57 -10.06
N PHE A 31 -22.12 12.73 -9.44
CA PHE A 31 -21.80 11.33 -9.14
C PHE A 31 -21.78 10.44 -10.40
N PHE A 32 -22.68 10.69 -11.36
CA PHE A 32 -22.80 9.91 -12.61
C PHE A 32 -21.97 10.48 -13.75
N LYS A 33 -21.36 11.67 -13.63
CA LYS A 33 -20.52 12.25 -14.68
C LYS A 33 -19.35 11.31 -14.95
N PRO A 34 -19.29 10.68 -16.14
CA PRO A 34 -18.20 9.77 -16.48
C PRO A 34 -16.88 10.55 -16.39
N GLY A 35 -15.96 10.09 -15.55
CA GLY A 35 -14.66 10.73 -15.35
C GLY A 35 -14.52 11.58 -14.07
N THR A 36 -15.56 11.76 -13.26
CA THR A 36 -15.43 12.31 -11.89
C THR A 36 -14.98 11.20 -10.94
N ASN A 37 -13.69 10.94 -11.05
CA ASN A 37 -13.09 9.66 -10.75
C ASN A 37 -12.75 9.50 -9.26
N VAL A 38 -13.67 9.81 -8.34
CA VAL A 38 -13.42 9.73 -6.87
C VAL A 38 -12.90 8.34 -6.48
N ILE A 39 -13.51 7.29 -7.03
CA ILE A 39 -13.06 5.90 -6.84
C ILE A 39 -11.65 5.69 -7.39
N ARG A 40 -11.32 6.27 -8.55
CA ARG A 40 -9.97 6.20 -9.13
C ARG A 40 -8.96 6.98 -8.29
N TRP A 41 -9.32 8.13 -7.73
CA TRP A 41 -8.43 8.89 -6.83
C TRP A 41 -8.09 8.08 -5.58
N ILE A 42 -9.08 7.42 -4.97
CA ILE A 42 -8.86 6.53 -3.82
C ILE A 42 -7.97 5.33 -4.22
N ARG A 43 -8.28 4.66 -5.35
CA ARG A 43 -7.47 3.54 -5.84
C ARG A 43 -6.04 3.96 -6.16
N SER A 44 -5.85 5.07 -6.87
CA SER A 44 -4.53 5.61 -7.19
C SER A 44 -3.74 5.98 -5.94
N GLY A 45 -4.37 6.57 -4.93
CA GLY A 45 -3.72 6.85 -3.65
C GLY A 45 -3.23 5.58 -2.93
N MET A 46 -4.05 4.52 -2.92
CA MET A 46 -3.63 3.23 -2.37
C MET A 46 -2.52 2.57 -3.19
N GLU A 47 -2.61 2.68 -4.52
CA GLU A 47 -1.63 2.14 -5.46
C GLU A 47 -0.26 2.81 -5.28
N ILE A 48 -0.21 4.14 -5.16
CA ILE A 48 1.03 4.89 -4.87
C ILE A 48 1.66 4.39 -3.56
N ARG A 49 0.88 4.26 -2.48
CA ARG A 49 1.40 3.75 -1.20
C ARG A 49 1.94 2.32 -1.30
N ARG A 50 1.30 1.47 -2.10
CA ARG A 50 1.75 0.10 -2.36
C ARG A 50 3.07 0.11 -3.14
N GLN A 51 3.15 0.92 -4.19
CA GLN A 51 4.36 1.07 -5.01
C GLN A 51 5.53 1.61 -4.18
N GLU A 52 5.32 2.63 -3.36
CA GLU A 52 6.35 3.14 -2.45
C GLU A 52 6.83 2.08 -1.46
N LYS A 53 5.92 1.26 -0.93
CA LYS A 53 6.31 0.15 -0.04
C LYS A 53 7.17 -0.87 -0.80
N GLN A 54 6.80 -1.22 -2.03
CA GLN A 54 7.58 -2.13 -2.87
C GLN A 54 8.97 -1.57 -3.16
N ILE A 55 9.09 -0.27 -3.48
CA ILE A 55 10.38 0.38 -3.71
C ILE A 55 11.27 0.26 -2.47
N ARG A 56 10.75 0.57 -1.28
CA ARG A 56 11.50 0.44 -0.02
C ARG A 56 11.98 -1.00 0.21
N GLN A 57 11.10 -1.98 0.01
CA GLN A 57 11.46 -3.40 0.16
C GLN A 57 12.57 -3.81 -0.81
N TYR A 58 12.48 -3.40 -2.08
CA TYR A 58 13.53 -3.71 -3.06
C TYR A 58 14.85 -3.02 -2.74
N GLN A 59 14.84 -1.78 -2.24
CA GLN A 59 16.06 -1.09 -1.81
C GLN A 59 16.76 -1.82 -0.67
N GLU A 60 16.00 -2.30 0.33
CA GLU A 60 16.54 -3.12 1.42
C GLU A 60 17.10 -4.45 0.91
N GLU A 61 16.40 -5.10 -0.02
CA GLU A 61 16.83 -6.37 -0.62
C GLU A 61 18.13 -6.21 -1.43
N ILE A 62 18.23 -5.14 -2.23
CA ILE A 62 19.46 -4.78 -2.96
C ILE A 62 20.62 -4.58 -1.98
N GLY A 63 20.42 -3.84 -0.88
CA GLY A 63 21.45 -3.63 0.13
C GLY A 63 21.95 -4.94 0.76
N ARG A 64 21.03 -5.87 1.06
CA ARG A 64 21.39 -7.21 1.57
C ARG A 64 22.13 -8.03 0.53
N MET A 65 21.70 -7.99 -0.74
CA MET A 65 22.38 -8.70 -1.83
C MET A 65 23.79 -8.15 -2.05
N GLU A 66 23.99 -6.85 -2.00
CA GLU A 66 25.32 -6.25 -2.11
C GLU A 66 26.23 -6.66 -0.96
N GLN A 67 25.71 -6.79 0.26
CA GLN A 67 26.47 -7.34 1.40
C GLN A 67 26.88 -8.79 1.14
N ARG A 68 25.98 -9.63 0.62
CA ARG A 68 26.27 -11.02 0.25
C ARG A 68 27.33 -11.10 -0.84
N ILE A 69 27.23 -10.28 -1.89
CA ILE A 69 28.23 -10.21 -2.96
C ILE A 69 29.59 -9.81 -2.38
N ARG A 70 29.64 -8.83 -1.48
CA ARG A 70 30.89 -8.45 -0.81
C ARG A 70 31.50 -9.63 -0.05
N MET A 71 30.73 -10.34 0.78
CA MET A 71 31.22 -11.53 1.51
C MET A 71 31.76 -12.63 0.58
N LEU A 72 31.14 -12.80 -0.59
CA LEU A 72 31.60 -13.77 -1.60
C LEU A 72 32.88 -13.33 -2.34
N THR A 73 33.18 -12.04 -2.37
CA THR A 73 34.24 -11.46 -3.23
C THR A 73 35.38 -10.81 -2.46
N SER A 74 35.26 -10.55 -1.16
CA SER A 74 36.27 -9.88 -0.36
C SER A 74 37.51 -10.74 -0.16
N ASP A 75 37.40 -11.78 0.68
CA ASP A 75 38.55 -12.55 1.15
C ASP A 75 38.16 -14.02 1.39
N ARG A 76 39.15 -14.92 1.38
CA ARG A 76 38.94 -16.37 1.55
C ARG A 76 38.23 -16.69 2.87
N ASP A 77 38.60 -16.01 3.95
CA ASP A 77 38.04 -16.24 5.28
C ASP A 77 36.55 -15.86 5.33
N THR A 78 36.18 -14.72 4.75
CA THR A 78 34.77 -14.28 4.65
C THR A 78 33.93 -15.18 3.74
N LEU A 79 34.54 -15.76 2.70
CA LEU A 79 33.88 -16.72 1.83
C LEU A 79 33.65 -18.07 2.54
N GLU A 80 34.62 -18.51 3.33
CA GLU A 80 34.51 -19.72 4.15
C GLU A 80 33.43 -19.56 5.23
N GLU A 81 33.42 -18.43 5.94
CA GLU A 81 32.36 -18.09 6.91
C GLU A 81 30.97 -18.14 6.25
N PHE A 82 30.80 -17.49 5.10
CA PHE A 82 29.54 -17.53 4.34
C PHE A 82 29.13 -18.96 3.92
N ALA A 83 30.09 -19.78 3.46
CA ALA A 83 29.82 -21.15 3.06
C ALA A 83 29.46 -22.05 4.25
N ARG A 84 30.05 -21.82 5.43
CA ARG A 84 29.76 -22.56 6.66
C ARG A 84 28.41 -22.13 7.26
N GLU A 85 28.08 -20.84 7.27
CA GLU A 85 26.84 -20.34 7.88
C GLU A 85 25.60 -20.54 7.00
N GLU A 86 25.65 -20.18 5.71
CA GLU A 86 24.46 -20.22 4.85
C GLU A 86 24.26 -21.60 4.20
N PHE A 87 25.34 -22.37 4.01
CA PHE A 87 25.32 -23.65 3.29
C PHE A 87 25.81 -24.85 4.10
N TYR A 88 26.22 -24.67 5.36
CA TYR A 88 26.69 -25.74 6.25
C TYR A 88 27.83 -26.58 5.67
N PHE A 89 28.71 -25.95 4.88
CA PHE A 89 29.86 -26.64 4.32
C PHE A 89 30.86 -27.05 5.42
N ALA A 90 31.46 -28.23 5.25
CA ALA A 90 32.48 -28.78 6.13
C ALA A 90 33.71 -29.18 5.29
N GLU A 91 34.91 -28.95 5.80
CA GLU A 91 36.12 -29.47 5.18
C GLU A 91 36.24 -30.99 5.48
N PRO A 92 36.87 -31.81 4.62
CA PRO A 92 37.04 -33.23 4.90
C PRO A 92 37.79 -33.47 6.22
N GLY A 93 37.07 -33.97 7.23
CA GLY A 93 37.59 -34.19 8.60
C GLY A 93 36.97 -33.29 9.67
N ASP A 94 36.15 -32.30 9.29
CA ASP A 94 35.39 -31.45 10.21
C ASP A 94 34.00 -32.03 10.53
N ASP A 95 33.57 -31.91 11.79
CA ASP A 95 32.19 -32.16 12.22
C ASP A 95 31.44 -30.84 12.42
N VAL A 96 30.31 -30.66 11.72
CA VAL A 96 29.43 -29.47 11.87
C VAL A 96 28.27 -29.80 12.81
N TYR A 97 28.10 -28.99 13.86
CA TYR A 97 27.04 -29.15 14.85
C TYR A 97 25.98 -28.06 14.70
N ILE A 98 24.71 -28.46 14.55
CA ILE A 98 23.56 -27.55 14.59
C ILE A 98 23.02 -27.59 16.02
N ILE A 99 23.10 -26.47 16.74
CA ILE A 99 22.59 -26.35 18.11
C ILE A 99 21.22 -25.69 18.04
N GLU A 100 20.16 -26.48 18.24
CA GLU A 100 18.81 -25.95 18.43
C GLU A 100 18.59 -25.62 19.93
N PRO A 101 17.92 -24.50 20.26
CA PRO A 101 17.63 -24.10 21.65
C PRO A 101 16.57 -24.98 22.34
#